data_AF-A0A822GFK7-F1
#
_entry.id   AF-A0A822GFK7-F1
#
_cell.length_a   1.000
_cell.length_b   1.000
_cell.length_c   1.000
_cell.angle_alpha   90.00
_cell.angle_beta   90.00
_cell.angle_gamma   90.00
#
_symmetry.space_group_name_H-M   'P 1'
#
loop_
_entity.id
_entity.type
_entity.pdbx_description
1 polymer ?
#
loop_
_entity_poly.entity_id
_entity_poly.type
_entity_poly.pdbx_seq_one_letter_code
_entity_poly.pdbx_strand_id
1 'polypeptide(L)'
;IQAVIIKSEDLINQIQHDQINRIKKKDDEILPINIFNTDQGQSTTGLNGQFVHSQLLIDCLLRMKSSIYEKNDLVTVCKDEYKGNPHELSIINDFEKNYTSYRAIWWYTRQSFLYRLLNKALRIQNIDLIYLFRFFIRDLYQQLLEYQCSSIIHVYRGQLMFHDELQLLKNSIGKYISINSFFSTSLNRNLALIFSRESDQCEKVIFEIDANPQYNNAKPFANISHFSYFPDASAVL
;
A
#
# COMPACT_ATOMS: atom_id res chain seq x y z
N ILE A 1 14.87 16.76 21.45
CA ILE A 1 14.28 15.97 22.55
C ILE A 1 13.13 15.18 21.93
N GLN A 2 13.35 13.90 21.65
CA GLN A 2 12.32 13.00 21.12
C GLN A 2 11.30 12.74 22.22
N ALA A 3 10.07 13.22 22.03
CA ALA A 3 8.96 12.85 22.89
C ALA A 3 8.63 11.38 22.59
N VAL A 4 9.07 10.49 23.48
CA VAL A 4 8.60 9.12 23.54
C VAL A 4 7.11 9.19 23.92
N ILE A 5 6.24 8.69 23.05
CA ILE A 5 4.79 8.66 23.27
C ILE A 5 4.51 7.53 24.26
N ILE A 6 4.13 7.87 25.49
CA ILE A 6 4.01 6.92 26.62
C ILE A 6 2.55 6.50 26.87
N LYS A 7 1.57 6.95 26.08
CA LYS A 7 0.15 6.60 26.29
C LYS A 7 -0.57 6.24 24.99
N SER A 8 -1.32 5.13 25.03
CA SER A 8 -2.10 4.60 23.90
C SER A 8 -3.09 5.61 23.32
N GLU A 9 -3.65 6.50 24.15
CA GLU A 9 -4.59 7.55 23.71
C GLU A 9 -3.88 8.64 22.91
N ASP A 10 -2.65 9.01 23.26
CA ASP A 10 -1.87 10.01 22.53
C ASP A 10 -1.44 9.46 21.16
N LEU A 11 -1.14 8.16 21.08
CA LEU A 11 -0.87 7.47 19.82
C LEU A 11 -2.11 7.42 18.92
N ILE A 12 -3.28 7.09 19.47
CA ILE A 12 -4.55 7.09 18.73
C ILE A 12 -4.89 8.50 18.24
N ASN A 13 -4.74 9.52 19.08
CA ASN A 13 -4.97 10.92 18.72
C ASN A 13 -4.01 11.39 17.63
N GLN A 14 -2.74 10.98 17.67
CA GLN A 14 -1.76 11.32 16.65
C GLN A 14 -2.06 10.60 15.32
N ILE A 15 -2.41 9.31 15.35
CA ILE A 15 -2.85 8.56 14.17
C ILE A 15 -4.09 9.20 13.54
N GLN A 16 -5.07 9.59 14.35
CA GLN A 16 -6.28 10.28 13.88
C GLN A 16 -5.94 11.65 13.28
N HIS A 17 -5.07 12.43 13.91
CA HIS A 17 -4.63 13.74 13.42
C HIS A 17 -3.87 13.62 12.09
N ASP A 18 -2.99 12.62 11.98
CA ASP A 18 -2.20 12.35 10.78
C ASP A 18 -3.08 11.89 9.62
N GLN A 19 -4.16 11.13 9.88
CA GLN A 19 -5.14 10.74 8.88
C GLN A 19 -6.04 11.90 8.44
N ILE A 20 -6.43 12.81 9.35
CA ILE A 20 -7.16 14.04 8.98
C ILE A 20 -6.31 14.89 8.03
N ASN A 21 -5.00 14.96 8.24
CA ASN A 21 -4.09 15.65 7.35
C ASN A 21 -3.90 14.93 5.99
N ARG A 22 -4.07 13.59 5.95
CA ARG A 22 -4.11 12.81 4.70
C ARG A 22 -5.39 13.06 3.90
N ILE A 23 -6.55 13.13 4.54
CA ILE A 23 -7.85 13.41 3.88
C ILE A 23 -7.90 14.85 3.32
N LYS A 24 -7.31 15.83 4.04
CA LYS A 24 -7.21 17.23 3.55
C LYS A 24 -6.36 17.38 2.28
N LYS A 25 -5.40 16.49 2.06
CA LYS A 25 -4.66 16.36 0.80
C LYS A 25 -5.38 15.35 -0.07
N LYS A 26 -6.37 15.83 -0.83
CA LYS A 26 -7.30 15.12 -1.73
C LYS A 26 -6.70 14.07 -2.71
N ASP A 27 -5.39 13.81 -2.69
CA ASP A 27 -4.63 13.02 -3.65
C ASP A 27 -4.07 11.67 -3.10
N ASP A 28 -3.94 11.51 -1.78
CA ASP A 28 -3.10 10.43 -1.24
C ASP A 28 -3.84 9.10 -0.95
N GLU A 29 -5.18 9.09 -0.85
CA GLU A 29 -5.92 7.87 -0.44
C GLU A 29 -7.28 7.65 -1.12
N ILE A 30 -7.41 8.03 -2.39
CA ILE A 30 -8.47 7.48 -3.27
C ILE A 30 -8.10 6.01 -3.55
N LEU A 31 -9.10 5.12 -3.55
CA LEU A 31 -9.00 3.64 -3.48
C LEU A 31 -7.70 3.00 -4.00
N PRO A 32 -7.06 2.09 -3.23
CA PRO A 32 -6.05 1.18 -3.77
C PRO A 32 -6.64 0.06 -4.65
N ILE A 33 -7.96 0.05 -4.84
CA ILE A 33 -8.70 -1.04 -5.45
C ILE A 33 -9.13 -0.61 -6.86
N ASN A 34 -8.59 -1.30 -7.88
CA ASN A 34 -9.12 -1.20 -9.24
C ASN A 34 -10.10 -2.37 -9.44
N ILE A 35 -11.40 -2.06 -9.42
CA ILE A 35 -12.45 -3.07 -9.60
C ILE A 35 -12.62 -3.35 -11.08
N PHE A 36 -12.27 -4.56 -11.51
CA PHE A 36 -12.43 -5.00 -12.88
C PHE A 36 -13.74 -5.77 -13.05
N ASN A 37 -14.66 -5.23 -13.84
CA ASN A 37 -15.96 -5.86 -14.07
C ASN A 37 -15.88 -6.94 -15.16
N THR A 38 -16.37 -8.14 -14.90
CA THR A 38 -16.37 -9.30 -15.80
C THR A 38 -17.54 -9.36 -16.79
N ASP A 39 -18.53 -8.46 -16.66
CA ASP A 39 -19.83 -8.60 -17.36
C ASP A 39 -19.83 -8.10 -18.83
N GLN A 40 -18.73 -7.55 -19.32
CA GLN A 40 -18.66 -7.10 -20.72
C GLN A 40 -17.92 -8.15 -21.56
N GLY A 41 -18.68 -9.12 -22.08
CA GLY A 41 -18.21 -10.15 -22.99
C GLY A 41 -17.68 -9.58 -24.31
N GLN A 42 -16.43 -9.13 -24.32
CA GLN A 42 -15.77 -8.63 -25.53
C GLN A 42 -14.33 -9.14 -25.66
N SER A 43 -14.14 -10.24 -26.39
CA SER A 43 -12.85 -10.63 -26.99
C SER A 43 -11.74 -10.97 -25.98
N THR A 44 -10.65 -11.57 -26.47
CA THR A 44 -9.37 -11.71 -25.75
C THR A 44 -8.74 -10.37 -25.35
N THR A 45 -9.43 -9.26 -25.62
CA THR A 45 -9.18 -7.89 -25.15
C THR A 45 -10.05 -7.47 -23.96
N GLY A 46 -11.13 -8.20 -23.63
CA GLY A 46 -12.13 -7.85 -22.61
C GLY A 46 -12.31 -8.86 -21.48
N LEU A 47 -11.62 -10.01 -21.52
CA LEU A 47 -11.02 -10.49 -20.27
C LEU A 47 -9.85 -9.56 -19.92
N ASN A 48 -10.19 -8.43 -19.32
CA ASN A 48 -9.37 -7.82 -18.29
C ASN A 48 -7.89 -7.58 -18.65
N GLY A 49 -7.60 -7.11 -19.87
CA GLY A 49 -6.23 -6.92 -20.36
C GLY A 49 -5.37 -6.12 -19.37
N GLN A 50 -5.96 -5.11 -18.73
CA GLN A 50 -5.30 -4.31 -17.71
C GLN A 50 -4.88 -5.11 -16.45
N PHE A 51 -5.68 -6.08 -16.01
CA PHE A 51 -5.30 -7.00 -14.93
C PHE A 51 -4.13 -7.89 -15.35
N VAL A 52 -4.23 -8.54 -16.52
CA VAL A 52 -3.17 -9.42 -17.03
C VAL A 52 -1.87 -8.63 -17.24
N HIS A 53 -1.96 -7.41 -17.79
CA HIS A 53 -0.82 -6.51 -17.94
C HIS A 53 -0.21 -6.11 -16.59
N SER A 54 -1.03 -5.84 -15.56
CA SER A 54 -0.55 -5.53 -14.23
C SER A 54 0.20 -6.72 -13.60
N GLN A 55 -0.35 -7.94 -13.72
CA GLN A 55 0.32 -9.14 -13.22
C GLN A 55 1.65 -9.39 -13.95
N LEU A 56 1.65 -9.30 -15.29
CA LEU A 56 2.86 -9.44 -16.09
C LEU A 56 3.91 -8.37 -15.77
N LEU A 57 3.49 -7.12 -15.57
CA LEU A 57 4.36 -6.02 -15.18
C LEU A 57 5.06 -6.34 -13.86
N ILE A 58 4.30 -6.68 -12.81
CA ILE A 58 4.86 -7.04 -11.50
C ILE A 58 5.81 -8.23 -11.64
N ASP A 59 5.41 -9.30 -12.33
CA ASP A 59 6.25 -10.48 -12.51
C ASP A 59 7.53 -10.18 -13.30
N CYS A 60 7.49 -9.24 -14.26
CA CYS A 60 8.68 -8.75 -14.94
C CYS A 60 9.59 -7.99 -13.98
N LEU A 61 9.06 -7.04 -13.22
CA LEU A 61 9.84 -6.23 -12.25
C LEU A 61 10.54 -7.12 -11.22
N LEU A 62 9.84 -8.14 -10.70
CA LEU A 62 10.38 -9.08 -9.72
C LEU A 62 11.53 -9.95 -10.28
N ARG A 63 11.53 -10.22 -11.59
CA ARG A 63 12.57 -11.03 -12.27
C ARG A 63 13.71 -10.21 -12.86
N MET A 64 13.60 -8.89 -12.88
CA MET A 64 14.68 -8.02 -13.37
C MET A 64 15.93 -8.16 -12.50
N LYS A 65 17.08 -8.24 -13.15
CA LYS A 65 18.38 -8.27 -12.47
C LYS A 65 18.62 -6.93 -11.77
N SER A 66 19.06 -7.01 -10.52
CA SER A 66 19.42 -5.83 -9.74
C SER A 66 20.56 -5.07 -10.40
N SER A 67 20.52 -3.75 -10.29
CA SER A 67 21.60 -2.84 -10.69
C SER A 67 22.05 -2.02 -9.47
N ILE A 68 23.32 -1.62 -9.44
CA ILE A 68 23.83 -0.78 -8.34
C ILE A 68 23.29 0.66 -8.40
N TYR A 69 22.72 1.07 -9.52
CA TYR A 69 22.26 2.45 -9.75
C TYR A 69 20.76 2.67 -9.44
N GLU A 70 19.97 1.60 -9.26
CA GLU A 70 18.50 1.69 -9.16
C GLU A 70 18.03 2.63 -8.02
N LYS A 71 18.70 2.55 -6.87
CA LYS A 71 18.41 3.43 -5.72
C LYS A 71 18.72 4.90 -6.03
N ASN A 72 19.84 5.16 -6.69
CA ASN A 72 20.28 6.53 -6.96
C ASN A 72 19.36 7.21 -7.98
N ASP A 73 18.88 6.45 -8.97
CA ASP A 73 17.90 6.94 -9.96
C ASP A 73 16.60 7.36 -9.25
N LEU A 74 16.06 6.50 -8.37
CA LEU A 74 14.86 6.82 -7.58
C LEU A 74 15.07 8.05 -6.70
N VAL A 75 16.17 8.10 -5.95
CA VAL A 75 16.48 9.22 -5.05
C VAL A 75 16.56 10.54 -5.81
N THR A 76 17.16 10.55 -7.00
CA THR A 76 17.29 11.75 -7.83
C THR A 76 15.91 12.28 -8.22
N VAL A 77 15.02 11.42 -8.70
CA VAL A 77 13.65 11.80 -9.07
C VAL A 77 12.86 12.27 -7.84
N CYS A 78 12.97 11.58 -6.70
CA CYS A 78 12.29 12.00 -5.47
C CYS A 78 12.79 13.35 -4.94
N LYS A 79 14.09 13.66 -5.05
CA LYS A 79 14.63 14.96 -4.63
C LYS A 79 14.08 16.11 -5.47
N ASP A 80 13.89 15.91 -6.78
CA ASP A 80 13.27 16.94 -7.63
C ASP A 80 11.78 17.12 -7.33
N GLU A 81 11.03 16.01 -7.19
CA GLU A 81 9.59 16.03 -6.83
C GLU A 81 9.34 16.77 -5.50
N TYR A 82 10.24 16.61 -4.52
CA TYR A 82 10.11 17.19 -3.18
C TYR A 82 11.03 18.39 -2.91
N LYS A 83 11.59 19.05 -3.94
CA LYS A 83 12.55 20.16 -3.77
C LYS A 83 12.07 21.31 -2.88
N GLY A 84 10.77 21.55 -2.82
CA GLY A 84 10.14 22.57 -1.96
C GLY A 84 9.75 22.10 -0.56
N ASN A 85 10.06 20.85 -0.18
CA ASN A 85 9.61 20.23 1.07
C ASN A 85 10.82 19.76 1.91
N PRO A 86 11.38 20.60 2.79
CA PRO A 86 12.57 20.27 3.59
C PRO A 86 12.40 19.01 4.46
N HIS A 87 11.19 18.75 4.95
CA HIS A 87 10.88 17.58 5.75
C HIS A 87 11.05 16.29 4.93
N GLU A 88 10.47 16.23 3.74
CA GLU A 88 10.61 15.06 2.85
C GLU A 88 12.03 14.91 2.33
N LEU A 89 12.71 16.01 1.99
CA LEU A 89 14.12 15.97 1.58
C LEU A 89 15.02 15.37 2.66
N SER A 90 14.78 15.68 3.94
CA SER A 90 15.49 15.06 5.06
C SER A 90 15.28 13.53 5.09
N ILE A 91 14.04 13.07 4.89
CA ILE A 91 13.71 11.65 4.84
C ILE A 91 14.33 10.96 3.61
N ILE A 92 14.36 11.63 2.45
CA ILE A 92 15.00 11.11 1.23
C ILE A 92 16.52 10.97 1.44
N ASN A 93 17.16 11.94 2.09
CA ASN A 93 18.59 11.86 2.41
C ASN A 93 18.91 10.73 3.42
N ASP A 94 18.02 10.49 4.38
CA ASP A 94 18.10 9.36 5.30
C ASP A 94 17.94 8.01 4.55
N PHE A 95 16.98 7.93 3.63
CA PHE A 95 16.78 6.76 2.77
C PHE A 95 18.00 6.48 1.90
N GLU A 96 18.54 7.49 1.23
CA GLU A 96 19.72 7.37 0.38
C GLU A 96 20.92 6.78 1.13
N LYS A 97 21.14 7.19 2.39
CA LYS A 97 22.27 6.77 3.22
C LYS A 97 22.04 5.43 3.91
N ASN A 98 20.83 5.20 4.45
CA ASN A 98 20.58 4.16 5.44
C ASN A 98 19.64 3.04 4.93
N TYR A 99 19.12 3.12 3.70
CA TYR A 99 18.31 2.05 3.14
C TYR A 99 19.11 0.77 2.93
N THR A 100 18.50 -0.34 3.35
CA THR A 100 18.95 -1.71 3.07
C THR A 100 17.74 -2.57 2.72
N SER A 101 17.96 -3.64 1.96
CA SER A 101 16.89 -4.54 1.51
C SER A 101 16.16 -5.21 2.67
N TYR A 102 16.79 -5.40 3.84
CA TYR A 102 16.15 -5.94 5.06
C TYR A 102 15.28 -4.93 5.81
N ARG A 103 15.25 -3.65 5.41
CA ARG A 103 14.37 -2.61 5.99
C ARG A 103 13.27 -2.15 5.03
N ALA A 104 13.01 -2.86 3.94
CA ALA A 104 11.96 -2.51 2.99
C ALA A 104 10.58 -2.34 3.64
N ILE A 105 10.12 -3.28 4.49
CA ILE A 105 8.84 -3.15 5.21
C ILE A 105 8.84 -1.92 6.14
N TRP A 106 9.95 -1.70 6.87
CA TRP A 106 10.09 -0.55 7.76
C TRP A 106 9.97 0.77 6.99
N TRP A 107 10.63 0.88 5.85
CA TRP A 107 10.59 2.05 4.97
C TRP A 107 9.23 2.23 4.30
N TYR A 108 8.57 1.13 3.90
CA TYR A 108 7.22 1.17 3.33
C TYR A 108 6.17 1.64 4.35
N THR A 109 6.30 1.26 5.62
CA THR A 109 5.35 1.64 6.67
C THR A 109 5.64 2.98 7.32
N ARG A 110 6.84 3.53 7.13
CA ARG A 110 7.18 4.89 7.57
C ARG A 110 6.37 5.91 6.78
N GLN A 111 5.75 6.86 7.48
CA GLN A 111 5.11 8.02 6.85
C GLN A 111 6.16 8.87 6.13
N SER A 112 6.26 8.67 4.81
CA SER A 112 7.31 9.24 3.96
C SER A 112 6.89 9.30 2.50
N PHE A 113 7.70 9.98 1.68
CA PHE A 113 7.60 9.96 0.22
C PHE A 113 7.44 8.55 -0.36
N LEU A 114 8.08 7.55 0.24
CA LEU A 114 8.24 6.22 -0.36
C LEU A 114 6.90 5.50 -0.49
N TYR A 115 6.17 5.39 0.62
CA TYR A 115 4.82 4.82 0.65
C TYR A 115 3.88 5.56 -0.31
N ARG A 116 3.87 6.90 -0.25
CA ARG A 116 2.91 7.71 -1.02
C ARG A 116 3.16 7.61 -2.52
N LEU A 117 4.41 7.85 -2.94
CA LEU A 117 4.77 7.81 -4.36
C LEU A 117 4.60 6.42 -4.95
N LEU A 118 5.00 5.36 -4.24
CA LEU A 118 4.83 4.00 -4.72
C LEU A 118 3.36 3.63 -4.90
N ASN A 119 2.52 3.84 -3.88
CA ASN A 119 1.10 3.49 -3.99
C ASN A 119 0.37 4.38 -5.02
N LYS A 120 0.74 5.66 -5.12
CA LYS A 120 0.24 6.54 -6.20
C LYS A 120 0.62 5.98 -7.57
N ALA A 121 1.90 5.67 -7.78
CA ALA A 121 2.41 5.14 -9.05
C ALA A 121 1.68 3.86 -9.48
N LEU A 122 1.50 2.93 -8.53
CA LEU A 122 0.77 1.68 -8.73
C LEU A 122 -0.72 1.91 -9.09
N ARG A 123 -1.39 2.84 -8.38
CA ARG A 123 -2.80 3.18 -8.60
C ARG A 123 -3.05 3.75 -9.99
N ILE A 124 -2.22 4.71 -10.42
CA ILE A 124 -2.34 5.36 -11.74
C ILE A 124 -1.56 4.63 -12.85
N GLN A 125 -0.95 3.48 -12.54
CA GLN A 125 -0.12 2.70 -13.46
C GLN A 125 0.97 3.53 -14.16
N ASN A 126 1.63 4.42 -13.43
CA ASN A 126 2.78 5.18 -13.95
C ASN A 126 3.98 4.23 -14.10
N ILE A 127 4.17 3.69 -15.31
CA ILE A 127 5.17 2.66 -15.61
C ILE A 127 6.60 3.16 -15.34
N ASP A 128 6.92 4.41 -15.69
CA ASP A 128 8.25 4.97 -15.48
C ASP A 128 8.60 5.05 -13.99
N LEU A 129 7.65 5.52 -13.18
CA LEU A 129 7.83 5.61 -11.74
C LEU A 129 7.86 4.22 -11.08
N ILE A 130 6.96 3.31 -11.49
CA ILE A 130 6.97 1.91 -11.04
C ILE A 130 8.32 1.24 -11.36
N TYR A 131 8.87 1.50 -12.55
CA TYR A 131 10.17 0.99 -12.95
C TYR A 131 11.28 1.53 -12.04
N LEU A 132 11.27 2.82 -11.66
CA LEU A 132 12.23 3.35 -10.68
C LEU A 132 12.10 2.65 -9.31
N PHE A 133 10.88 2.30 -8.90
CA PHE A 133 10.61 1.54 -7.68
C PHE A 133 10.90 0.04 -7.77
N ARG A 134 11.29 -0.51 -8.93
CA ARG A 134 11.43 -1.96 -9.16
C ARG A 134 12.27 -2.68 -8.10
N PHE A 135 13.38 -2.07 -7.68
CA PHE A 135 14.27 -2.66 -6.68
C PHE A 135 13.59 -2.74 -5.32
N PHE A 136 12.86 -1.68 -4.94
CA PHE A 136 12.16 -1.61 -3.68
C PHE A 136 10.95 -2.54 -3.65
N ILE A 137 10.21 -2.65 -4.76
CA ILE A 137 9.12 -3.63 -4.92
C ILE A 137 9.64 -5.05 -4.73
N ARG A 138 10.78 -5.38 -5.35
CA ARG A 138 11.44 -6.69 -5.20
C ARG A 138 11.87 -6.95 -3.76
N ASP A 139 12.55 -6.00 -3.11
CA ASP A 139 12.99 -6.15 -1.72
C ASP A 139 11.80 -6.32 -0.76
N LEU A 140 10.73 -5.54 -0.96
CA LEU A 140 9.50 -5.64 -0.16
C LEU A 140 8.81 -7.00 -0.36
N TYR A 141 8.69 -7.45 -1.61
CA TYR A 141 8.13 -8.76 -1.94
C TYR A 141 8.94 -9.91 -1.32
N GLN A 142 10.27 -9.82 -1.36
CA GLN A 142 11.16 -10.82 -0.77
C GLN A 142 11.00 -10.91 0.76
N GLN A 143 10.88 -9.77 1.45
CA GLN A 143 10.60 -9.79 2.89
C GLN A 143 9.23 -10.38 3.22
N LEU A 144 8.20 -10.06 2.43
CA LEU A 144 6.87 -10.64 2.64
C LEU A 144 6.89 -12.16 2.46
N LEU A 145 7.65 -12.66 1.49
CA LEU A 145 7.86 -14.11 1.32
C LEU A 145 8.61 -14.73 2.51
N GLU A 146 9.63 -14.06 3.03
CA GLU A 146 10.41 -14.55 4.17
C GLU A 146 9.53 -14.70 5.42
N TYR A 147 8.57 -13.79 5.61
CA TYR A 147 7.66 -13.77 6.76
C TYR A 147 6.23 -14.23 6.41
N GLN A 148 6.08 -14.99 5.33
CA GLN A 148 4.80 -15.46 4.84
C GLN A 148 4.00 -16.17 5.93
N CYS A 149 2.74 -15.76 6.13
CA CYS A 149 1.84 -16.45 7.04
C CYS A 149 1.60 -17.90 6.57
N SER A 150 1.65 -18.86 7.49
CA SER A 150 1.47 -20.29 7.19
C SER A 150 0.03 -20.78 7.28
N SER A 151 -0.83 -20.04 7.98
CA SER A 151 -2.24 -20.34 8.17
C SER A 151 -3.14 -19.26 7.57
N ILE A 152 -4.42 -19.60 7.39
CA ILE A 152 -5.45 -18.60 7.07
C ILE A 152 -5.48 -17.55 8.18
N ILE A 153 -5.59 -16.29 7.80
CA ILE A 153 -5.76 -15.16 8.72
C ILE A 153 -6.99 -14.34 8.33
N HIS A 154 -7.67 -13.81 9.33
CA HIS A 154 -8.79 -12.89 9.17
C HIS A 154 -8.30 -11.47 9.44
N VAL A 155 -8.40 -10.59 8.45
CA VAL A 155 -7.88 -9.23 8.51
C VAL A 155 -8.94 -8.19 8.14
N TYR A 156 -8.74 -6.98 8.63
CA TYR A 156 -9.66 -5.86 8.51
C TYR A 156 -8.98 -4.64 7.91
N ARG A 157 -9.69 -3.91 7.06
CA ARG A 157 -9.27 -2.59 6.58
C ARG A 157 -10.44 -1.63 6.59
N GLY A 158 -10.30 -0.53 7.32
CA GLY A 158 -11.23 0.60 7.24
C GLY A 158 -10.84 1.56 6.12
N GLN A 159 -11.85 2.10 5.43
CA GLN A 159 -11.66 3.04 4.36
C GLN A 159 -12.88 3.97 4.20
N LEU A 160 -12.62 5.26 3.93
CA LEU A 160 -13.64 6.13 3.33
C LEU A 160 -13.78 5.82 1.85
N MET A 161 -15.02 5.70 1.42
CA MET A 161 -15.34 5.39 0.04
C MET A 161 -16.37 6.38 -0.49
N PHE A 162 -16.14 6.90 -1.69
CA PHE A 162 -17.15 7.71 -2.35
C PHE A 162 -18.37 6.87 -2.74
N HIS A 163 -19.52 7.52 -2.91
CA HIS A 163 -20.78 6.81 -3.18
C HIS A 163 -20.76 6.00 -4.48
N ASP A 164 -20.15 6.55 -5.52
CA ASP A 164 -19.93 5.92 -6.83
C ASP A 164 -19.00 4.71 -6.74
N GLU A 165 -17.90 4.85 -5.99
CA GLU A 165 -16.98 3.75 -5.67
C GLU A 165 -17.69 2.60 -4.92
N LEU A 166 -18.50 2.93 -3.91
CA LEU A 166 -19.28 1.95 -3.16
C LEU A 166 -20.32 1.27 -4.04
N GLN A 167 -20.95 2.02 -4.94
CA GLN A 167 -21.92 1.46 -5.87
C GLN A 167 -21.26 0.51 -6.87
N LEU A 168 -20.03 0.79 -7.30
CA LEU A 168 -19.24 -0.13 -8.13
C LEU A 168 -18.95 -1.45 -7.41
N LEU A 169 -18.61 -1.42 -6.11
CA LEU A 169 -18.45 -2.64 -5.30
C LEU A 169 -19.76 -3.42 -5.17
N LYS A 170 -20.88 -2.75 -4.88
CA LYS A 170 -22.21 -3.38 -4.80
C LYS A 170 -22.60 -4.06 -6.10
N ASN A 171 -22.30 -3.44 -7.24
CA ASN A 171 -22.54 -4.02 -8.57
C ASN A 171 -21.55 -5.15 -8.94
N SER A 172 -20.56 -5.41 -8.08
CA SER A 172 -19.53 -6.43 -8.27
C SER A 172 -19.68 -7.62 -7.33
N ILE A 173 -20.81 -7.73 -6.62
CA ILE A 173 -21.12 -8.90 -5.80
C ILE A 173 -21.13 -10.16 -6.68
N GLY A 174 -20.41 -11.20 -6.23
CA GLY A 174 -20.21 -12.44 -6.98
C GLY A 174 -19.10 -12.39 -8.03
N LYS A 175 -18.36 -11.28 -8.15
CA LYS A 175 -17.24 -11.11 -9.10
C LYS A 175 -15.89 -11.07 -8.38
N TYR A 176 -14.82 -11.18 -9.16
CA TYR A 176 -13.45 -10.99 -8.68
C TYR A 176 -13.06 -9.51 -8.69
N ILE A 177 -12.29 -9.11 -7.68
CA ILE A 177 -11.72 -7.77 -7.55
C ILE A 177 -10.19 -7.92 -7.47
N SER A 178 -9.47 -7.03 -8.14
CA SER A 178 -8.01 -6.97 -8.05
C SER A 178 -7.58 -5.72 -7.29
N ILE A 179 -6.49 -5.85 -6.55
CA ILE A 179 -5.86 -4.75 -5.83
C ILE A 179 -4.48 -4.59 -6.46
N ASN A 180 -4.20 -3.40 -7.00
CA ASN A 180 -2.97 -3.14 -7.75
C ASN A 180 -1.90 -2.44 -6.90
N SER A 181 -2.12 -2.34 -5.59
CA SER A 181 -1.15 -1.84 -4.62
C SER A 181 -0.87 -2.88 -3.54
N PHE A 182 0.15 -2.63 -2.72
CA PHE A 182 0.28 -3.34 -1.45
C PHE A 182 -0.91 -2.97 -0.55
N PHE A 183 -1.44 -3.95 0.18
CA PHE A 183 -2.73 -3.82 0.84
C PHE A 183 -2.61 -3.93 2.35
N SER A 184 -2.36 -2.80 3.00
CA SER A 184 -2.23 -2.76 4.45
C SER A 184 -3.57 -3.04 5.14
N THR A 185 -3.57 -3.99 6.05
CA THR A 185 -4.70 -4.43 6.86
C THR A 185 -4.29 -4.59 8.33
N SER A 186 -5.26 -4.84 9.21
CA SER A 186 -5.03 -5.11 10.63
C SER A 186 -5.73 -6.39 11.06
N LEU A 187 -5.10 -7.15 11.96
CA LEU A 187 -5.76 -8.27 12.68
C LEU A 187 -6.80 -7.76 13.69
N ASN A 188 -6.79 -6.46 14.02
CA ASN A 188 -7.70 -5.87 14.99
C ASN A 188 -8.79 -5.02 14.30
N ARG A 189 -10.02 -5.54 14.32
CA ARG A 189 -11.20 -4.86 13.75
C ARG A 189 -11.45 -3.47 14.33
N ASN A 190 -11.19 -3.27 15.63
CA ASN A 190 -11.40 -1.97 16.28
C ASN A 190 -10.40 -0.94 15.78
N LEU A 191 -9.16 -1.32 15.49
CA LEU A 191 -8.19 -0.42 14.88
C LEU A 191 -8.63 -0.01 13.46
N ALA A 192 -9.18 -0.95 12.69
CA ALA A 192 -9.76 -0.66 11.38
C ALA A 192 -10.98 0.29 11.44
N LEU A 193 -11.72 0.32 12.56
CA LEU A 193 -12.88 1.18 12.77
C LEU A 193 -12.54 2.63 13.15
N ILE A 194 -11.36 2.87 13.72
CA ILE A 194 -10.93 4.21 14.20
C ILE A 194 -10.82 5.21 13.04
N PHE A 195 -10.70 4.71 11.81
CA PHE A 195 -10.65 5.51 10.61
C PHE A 195 -12.05 6.00 10.24
N SER A 196 -12.41 7.23 10.66
CA SER A 196 -13.01 8.29 9.81
C SER A 196 -13.98 9.22 10.53
N ARG A 197 -14.00 10.50 10.14
CA ARG A 197 -15.16 11.38 10.30
C ARG A 197 -16.03 11.26 9.05
N GLU A 198 -17.34 11.24 9.24
CA GLU A 198 -18.31 11.25 8.15
C GLU A 198 -18.23 12.57 7.38
N SER A 199 -18.45 12.47 6.08
CA SER A 199 -18.72 13.61 5.20
C SER A 199 -19.87 13.21 4.30
N ASP A 200 -20.72 14.15 3.90
CA ASP A 200 -21.94 13.89 3.12
C ASP A 200 -21.70 13.15 1.78
N GLN A 201 -20.45 13.03 1.32
CA GLN A 201 -20.08 12.40 0.06
C GLN A 201 -19.35 11.07 0.20
N CYS A 202 -19.06 10.61 1.43
CA CYS A 202 -18.32 9.38 1.65
C CYS A 202 -18.95 8.50 2.73
N GLU A 203 -18.92 7.20 2.48
CA GLU A 203 -19.36 6.17 3.40
C GLU A 203 -18.15 5.51 4.08
N LYS A 204 -18.32 5.10 5.34
CA LYS A 204 -17.34 4.29 6.05
C LYS A 204 -17.52 2.83 5.65
N VAL A 205 -16.49 2.25 5.04
CA VAL A 205 -16.47 0.85 4.63
C VAL A 205 -15.40 0.09 5.40
N ILE A 206 -15.74 -1.12 5.82
CA ILE A 206 -14.80 -2.07 6.40
C ILE A 206 -14.73 -3.27 5.48
N PHE A 207 -13.54 -3.57 5.02
CA PHE A 207 -13.24 -4.84 4.37
C PHE A 207 -12.90 -5.86 5.45
N GLU A 208 -13.55 -7.02 5.37
CA GLU A 208 -13.22 -8.22 6.15
C GLU A 208 -12.71 -9.26 5.14
N ILE A 209 -11.48 -9.74 5.31
CA ILE A 209 -10.79 -10.55 4.30
C ILE A 209 -10.18 -11.78 4.96
N ASP A 210 -10.44 -12.93 4.34
CA ASP A 210 -9.82 -14.21 4.68
C ASP A 210 -8.62 -14.43 3.76
N ALA A 211 -7.43 -14.12 4.24
CA ALA A 211 -6.20 -14.35 3.49
C ALA A 211 -5.73 -15.79 3.72
N ASN A 212 -5.71 -16.59 2.65
CA ASN A 212 -5.35 -17.99 2.70
C ASN A 212 -4.03 -18.25 1.96
N PRO A 213 -2.96 -18.69 2.66
CA PRO A 213 -1.64 -18.89 2.05
C PRO A 213 -1.55 -20.20 1.26
N GLN A 214 -2.57 -21.07 1.36
CA GLN A 214 -2.59 -22.40 0.74
C GLN A 214 -3.06 -22.36 -0.73
N TYR A 215 -3.51 -21.20 -1.23
CA TYR A 215 -3.83 -21.05 -2.64
C TYR A 215 -2.55 -21.06 -3.50
N ASN A 216 -2.58 -21.82 -4.59
CA ASN A 216 -1.50 -21.84 -5.57
C ASN A 216 -1.29 -20.42 -6.14
N ASN A 217 -0.02 -19.97 -6.16
CA ASN A 217 0.37 -18.63 -6.61
C ASN A 217 -0.26 -17.48 -5.82
N ALA A 218 -0.65 -17.70 -4.55
CA ALA A 218 -1.00 -16.61 -3.67
C ALA A 218 0.14 -15.58 -3.62
N LYS A 219 -0.18 -14.30 -3.80
CA LYS A 219 0.77 -13.22 -3.52
C LYS A 219 1.09 -13.27 -2.01
N PRO A 220 2.34 -13.01 -1.62
CA PRO A 220 2.74 -13.14 -0.23
C PRO A 220 2.07 -12.09 0.62
N PHE A 221 1.79 -12.46 1.86
CA PHE A 221 1.28 -11.60 2.92
C PHE A 221 1.86 -12.02 4.27
N ALA A 222 2.17 -11.05 5.10
CA ALA A 222 2.87 -11.28 6.37
C ALA A 222 2.33 -10.41 7.49
N ASN A 223 2.39 -10.91 8.73
CA ASN A 223 2.28 -10.05 9.91
C ASN A 223 3.56 -9.23 10.05
N ILE A 224 3.45 -7.94 9.80
CA ILE A 224 4.58 -7.03 9.73
C ILE A 224 4.81 -6.24 11.02
N SER A 225 4.10 -6.55 12.11
CA SER A 225 4.09 -5.75 13.34
C SER A 225 5.47 -5.57 13.98
N HIS A 226 6.40 -6.51 13.79
CA HIS A 226 7.77 -6.43 14.31
C HIS A 226 8.76 -5.78 13.33
N PHE A 227 8.37 -5.60 12.07
CA PHE A 227 9.22 -5.05 11.00
C PHE A 227 8.78 -3.64 10.57
N SER A 228 7.57 -3.22 10.96
CA SER A 228 7.01 -1.93 10.64
C SER A 228 7.72 -0.79 11.39
N TYR A 229 7.63 0.41 10.83
CA TYR A 229 8.06 1.65 11.50
C TYR A 229 7.27 1.89 12.80
N PHE A 230 6.00 1.48 12.81
CA PHE A 230 5.11 1.52 13.96
C PHE A 230 4.99 0.12 14.54
N PRO A 231 5.81 -0.26 15.54
CA PRO A 231 5.65 -1.54 16.22
C PRO A 231 4.27 -1.63 16.89
N ASP A 232 3.73 -2.85 17.00
CA ASP A 232 2.44 -3.18 17.64
C ASP A 232 1.15 -2.80 16.87
N ALA A 233 1.24 -2.44 15.59
CA ALA A 233 0.06 -2.06 14.78
C ALA A 233 -0.89 -3.24 14.43
N SER A 234 -0.59 -4.47 14.87
CA SER A 234 -1.29 -5.70 14.44
C SER A 234 -1.43 -5.77 12.91
N ALA A 235 -0.44 -5.21 12.22
CA ALA A 235 -0.52 -4.89 10.80
C ALA A 235 -0.14 -6.11 9.97
N VAL A 236 -0.90 -6.33 8.91
CA VAL A 236 -0.63 -7.32 7.87
C VAL A 236 -0.53 -6.59 6.54
N LEU A 237 0.45 -6.95 5.72
CA LEU A 237 0.67 -6.38 4.40
C LEU A 237 0.59 -7.46 3.32
#